data_AF-A0A835ZDE4-F1
#
_entry.id   AF-A0A835ZDE4-F1
#
_cell.length_a   1.000
_cell.length_b   1.000
_cell.length_c   1.000
_cell.angle_alpha   90.00
_cell.angle_beta   90.00
_cell.angle_gamma   90.00
#
_symmetry.space_group_name_H-M   'P 1'
#
loop_
_entity.id
_entity.type
_entity.pdbx_description
1 polymer ?
#
loop_
_entity_poly.entity_id
_entity_poly.type
_entity_poly.pdbx_seq_one_letter_code
_entity_poly.pdbx_strand_id
1 'polypeptide(L)'
;MKEPQPRYPVTDPDPSSTTTFTNFSVKDYAVVAAGTLGSGIFGYVTGAPRRNAGAIMGTCIGLMGSVMYAYQSSHLRLTGNRK
;
A
#
# COMPACT_ATOMS: atom_id res chain seq x y z
N MET A 1 -23.77 -5.50 -15.04
CA MET A 1 -23.03 -4.30 -14.62
C MET A 1 -21.93 -4.10 -15.65
N LYS A 2 -21.85 -2.93 -16.31
CA LYS A 2 -20.89 -2.70 -17.40
C LYS A 2 -19.51 -2.52 -16.76
N GLU A 3 -18.58 -3.43 -17.01
CA GLU A 3 -17.21 -3.29 -16.49
C GLU A 3 -16.64 -1.95 -16.98
N PRO A 4 -16.03 -1.15 -16.09
CA PRO A 4 -15.42 0.11 -16.49
C PRO A 4 -14.35 -0.20 -17.53
N GLN A 5 -14.53 0.30 -18.76
CA GLN A 5 -13.51 0.11 -19.79
C GLN A 5 -12.21 0.81 -19.33
N PRO A 6 -11.07 0.12 -19.42
CA PRO A 6 -9.79 0.63 -18.93
C PRO A 6 -9.44 1.91 -19.69
N ARG A 7 -9.14 2.98 -18.94
CA ARG A 7 -8.82 4.32 -19.49
C ARG A 7 -7.42 4.38 -20.10
N TYR A 8 -6.57 3.42 -19.74
CA TYR A 8 -5.17 3.28 -20.16
C TYR A 8 -4.91 1.87 -20.69
N PRO A 9 -3.86 1.66 -21.52
CA PRO A 9 -3.56 0.34 -22.05
C PRO A 9 -3.34 -0.65 -20.90
N VAL A 10 -4.16 -1.70 -20.89
CA VAL A 10 -4.06 -2.80 -19.93
C VAL A 10 -2.78 -3.55 -20.22
N THR A 11 -1.90 -3.64 -19.21
CA THR A 11 -0.66 -4.41 -19.34
C THR A 11 -0.89 -5.86 -18.95
N ASP A 12 -1.74 -6.10 -17.94
CA ASP A 12 -2.15 -7.42 -17.50
C ASP A 12 -3.58 -7.36 -16.91
N PRO A 13 -4.57 -8.06 -17.48
CA PRO A 13 -5.95 -8.04 -17.01
C PRO A 13 -6.17 -8.84 -15.71
N ASP A 14 -5.26 -9.76 -15.32
CA ASP A 14 -5.41 -10.53 -14.08
C ASP A 14 -4.04 -10.75 -13.39
N PRO A 15 -3.42 -9.68 -12.85
CA PRO A 15 -2.07 -9.75 -12.35
C PRO A 15 -2.00 -10.58 -11.07
N SER A 16 -1.14 -11.61 -11.10
CA SER A 16 -0.75 -12.37 -9.91
C SER A 16 -0.18 -11.45 -8.82
N SER A 17 -0.34 -11.85 -7.57
CA SER A 17 0.21 -11.12 -6.42
C SER A 17 1.72 -10.90 -6.57
N THR A 18 2.45 -11.87 -7.13
CA THR A 18 3.90 -11.77 -7.40
C THR A 18 4.22 -10.72 -8.47
N THR A 19 3.45 -10.63 -9.55
CA THR A 19 3.69 -9.65 -10.63
C THR A 19 3.34 -8.22 -10.19
N THR A 20 2.41 -8.09 -9.25
CA THR A 20 2.08 -6.80 -8.64
C THR A 20 3.22 -6.30 -7.74
N PHE A 21 3.84 -7.20 -6.95
CA PHE A 21 5.00 -6.83 -6.10
C PHE A 21 6.26 -6.48 -6.90
N THR A 22 6.51 -7.15 -8.03
CA THR A 22 7.67 -6.84 -8.88
C THR A 22 7.51 -5.54 -9.68
N ASN A 23 6.28 -5.06 -9.87
CA ASN A 23 5.98 -3.80 -10.53
C ASN A 23 5.76 -2.62 -9.57
N PHE A 24 6.15 -2.75 -8.29
CA PHE A 24 6.08 -1.63 -7.35
C PHE A 24 6.87 -0.43 -7.86
N SER A 25 6.21 0.71 -7.97
CA SER A 25 6.87 1.95 -8.36
C SER A 25 7.63 2.54 -7.17
N VAL A 26 8.64 3.37 -7.44
CA VAL A 26 9.35 4.14 -6.39
C VAL A 26 8.37 4.94 -5.51
N LYS A 27 7.25 5.39 -6.09
CA LYS A 27 6.17 6.08 -5.36
C LYS A 27 5.46 5.16 -4.36
N ASP A 28 5.28 3.90 -4.70
CA ASP A 28 4.60 2.92 -3.86
C ASP A 28 5.47 2.56 -2.65
N TYR A 29 6.80 2.42 -2.85
CA TYR A 29 7.77 2.30 -1.75
C TYR A 29 7.80 3.54 -0.85
N ALA A 30 7.72 4.75 -1.43
CA ALA A 30 7.67 5.99 -0.66
C ALA A 30 6.40 6.06 0.22
N VAL A 31 5.25 5.62 -0.28
CA VAL A 31 4.00 5.55 0.49
C VAL A 31 4.09 4.53 1.61
N VAL A 32 4.69 3.35 1.36
CA VAL A 32 4.91 2.34 2.40
C VAL A 32 5.83 2.87 3.49
N ALA A 33 6.94 3.53 3.13
CA ALA A 33 7.84 4.13 4.10
C ALA A 33 7.17 5.24 4.92
N ALA A 34 6.48 6.17 4.25
CA ALA A 34 5.79 7.27 4.91
C ALA A 34 4.67 6.79 5.84
N GLY A 35 3.85 5.82 5.42
CA GLY A 35 2.77 5.27 6.22
C GLY A 35 3.25 4.43 7.39
N THR A 36 4.35 3.69 7.23
CA THR A 36 4.95 2.93 8.34
C THR A 36 5.56 3.86 9.38
N LEU A 37 6.28 4.90 8.96
CA LEU A 37 6.87 5.90 9.85
C LEU A 37 5.79 6.72 10.58
N GLY A 38 4.78 7.19 9.84
CA GLY A 38 3.66 7.96 10.42
C GLY A 38 2.90 7.16 11.48
N SER A 39 2.53 5.92 11.15
CA SER A 39 1.80 5.05 12.10
C SER A 39 2.67 4.56 13.26
N GLY A 40 3.98 4.40 13.07
CA GLY A 40 4.91 4.08 14.14
C GLY A 40 5.04 5.21 15.17
N ILE A 41 5.17 6.46 14.69
CA ILE A 41 5.19 7.64 15.56
C ILE A 41 3.84 7.79 16.28
N PHE A 42 2.73 7.62 15.56
CA PHE A 42 1.39 7.68 16.14
C PHE A 42 1.18 6.59 17.21
N GLY A 43 1.62 5.36 16.95
CA GLY A 43 1.57 4.25 17.90
C GLY A 43 2.46 4.48 19.13
N TYR A 44 3.61 5.15 18.97
CA TYR A 44 4.48 5.51 20.08
C TYR A 44 3.83 6.55 21.00
N VAL A 45 3.16 7.55 20.42
CA VAL A 45 2.48 8.62 21.18
C VAL A 45 1.24 8.11 21.90
N THR A 46 0.41 7.30 21.24
CA THR A 46 -0.85 6.77 21.79
C THR A 46 -0.67 5.56 22.71
N GLY A 47 0.45 4.85 22.62
CA GLY A 47 0.71 3.60 23.33
C GLY A 47 1.08 3.72 24.82
N ALA A 48 0.95 4.88 25.48
CA ALA A 48 1.32 5.00 26.89
C ALA A 48 0.42 4.13 27.80
N PRO A 49 0.97 3.40 28.81
CA PRO A 49 2.36 3.38 29.26
C PRO A 49 3.31 2.46 28.47
N ARG A 50 2.81 1.54 27.64
CA ARG A 50 3.63 0.61 26.83
C ARG A 50 3.98 1.19 25.44
N ARG A 51 4.66 2.35 25.42
CA ARG A 51 4.97 3.10 24.19
C ARG A 51 5.69 2.28 23.12
N ASN A 52 6.61 1.39 23.52
CA ASN A 52 7.34 0.54 22.57
C ASN A 52 6.43 -0.50 21.90
N ALA A 53 5.53 -1.12 22.67
CA ALA A 53 4.57 -2.08 22.11
C ALA A 53 3.54 -1.36 21.22
N GLY A 54 3.09 -0.17 21.61
CA GLY A 54 2.21 0.67 20.80
C GLY A 54 2.86 1.12 19.49
N ALA A 55 4.15 1.48 19.52
CA ALA A 55 4.92 1.81 18.32
C ALA A 55 5.04 0.60 17.38
N ILE A 56 5.40 -0.58 17.90
CA ILE A 56 5.49 -1.81 17.10
C ILE A 56 4.15 -2.13 16.45
N MET A 57 3.05 -2.10 17.22
CA MET A 57 1.73 -2.35 16.68
C MET A 57 1.31 -1.30 15.65
N GLY A 58 1.59 -0.01 15.91
CA GLY A 58 1.38 1.08 14.97
C GLY A 58 2.16 0.90 13.67
N THR A 59 3.44 0.48 13.75
CA THR A 59 4.23 0.17 12.56
C THR A 59 3.69 -1.02 11.78
N CYS A 60 3.27 -2.09 12.44
CA CYS A 60 2.69 -3.26 11.77
C CYS A 60 1.38 -2.92 11.05
N ILE A 61 0.50 -2.14 11.69
CA ILE A 61 -0.76 -1.67 11.09
C ILE A 61 -0.47 -0.72 9.93
N GLY A 62 0.47 0.20 10.12
CA GLY A 62 0.91 1.14 9.08
C GLY A 62 1.47 0.42 7.88
N LEU A 63 2.35 -0.55 8.08
CA LEU A 63 2.93 -1.37 7.01
C LEU A 63 1.83 -2.14 6.28
N MET A 64 0.94 -2.82 7.00
CA MET A 64 -0.17 -3.57 6.39
C MET A 64 -1.07 -2.67 5.54
N GLY A 65 -1.52 -1.55 6.09
CA GLY A 65 -2.41 -0.61 5.37
C GLY A 65 -1.72 0.03 4.17
N SER A 66 -0.43 0.38 4.30
CA SER A 66 0.32 1.01 3.22
C SER A 66 0.66 0.03 2.10
N VAL A 67 1.01 -1.22 2.44
CA VAL A 67 1.24 -2.28 1.46
C VAL A 67 -0.06 -2.62 0.73
N MET A 68 -1.20 -2.67 1.42
CA MET A 68 -2.50 -2.86 0.75
C MET A 68 -2.85 -1.69 -0.18
N TYR A 69 -2.58 -0.45 0.23
CA TYR A 69 -2.80 0.72 -0.64
C TYR A 69 -1.90 0.70 -1.87
N ALA A 70 -0.63 0.34 -1.68
CA ALA A 70 0.35 0.24 -2.75
C ALA A 70 0.10 -0.95 -3.69
N TYR A 71 -0.48 -2.04 -3.17
CA TYR A 71 -0.97 -3.16 -3.95
C TYR A 71 -2.16 -2.72 -4.82
N GLN A 72 -3.12 -1.99 -4.23
CA GLN A 72 -4.26 -1.45 -4.98
C GLN A 72 -3.82 -0.44 -6.04
N SER A 73 -2.88 0.47 -5.75
CA SER A 73 -2.36 1.42 -6.75
C SER A 73 -1.67 0.70 -7.90
N SER A 74 -0.90 -0.34 -7.62
CA SER A 74 -0.20 -1.15 -8.64
C SER A 74 -1.17 -1.99 -9.47
N HIS A 75 -2.16 -2.62 -8.83
CA HIS A 75 -3.19 -3.38 -9.53
C HIS A 75 -4.07 -2.48 -10.43
N LEU A 76 -4.42 -1.28 -9.96
CA LEU A 76 -5.15 -0.28 -10.76
C LEU A 76 -4.33 0.23 -11.95
N ARG A 77 -2.99 0.24 -11.85
CA ARG A 77 -2.10 0.56 -12.97
C ARG A 77 -2.06 -0.54 -14.02
N LEU A 78 -1.92 -1.79 -13.57
CA LEU A 78 -1.87 -2.97 -14.46
C LEU A 78 -3.20 -3.19 -15.20
N THR A 79 -4.32 -2.97 -14.52
CA THR A 79 -5.69 -3.03 -15.08
C THR A 79 -6.09 -1.79 -15.88
N GLY A 80 -5.19 -0.81 -16.07
CA GLY A 80 -5.45 0.37 -16.91
C GLY A 80 -6.44 1.38 -16.33
N ASN A 81 -6.77 1.30 -15.04
CA ASN A 81 -7.64 2.24 -14.33
C ASN A 81 -6.88 3.46 -13.77
N ARG A 82 -5.55 3.41 -13.68
CA ARG A 82 -4.68 4.48 -13.15
C ARG A 82 -3.35 4.57 -13.93
N LYS A 83 -2.79 5.78 -14.06
CA LYS A 83 -1.45 6.03 -14.64
C LYS A 83 -0.32 5.74 -13.66
#